data_AF-A0A3A4W458-F1
#
_entry.id   AF-A0A3A4W458-F1
#
_cell.length_a   1.000
_cell.length_b   1.000
_cell.length_c   1.000
_cell.angle_alpha   90.00
_cell.angle_beta   90.00
_cell.angle_gamma   90.00
#
_symmetry.space_group_name_H-M   'P 1'
#
loop_
_entity.id
_entity.type
_entity.pdbx_description
1 polymer ?
#
loop_
_entity_poly.entity_id
_entity_poly.type
_entity_poly.pdbx_seq_one_letter_code
_entity_poly.pdbx_strand_id
1 'polypeptide(L)'
;AKLGANFGGLSGPAIKPIAIYKVFQTYQSIKDKNIPIIGIGGIENADDIIEFILAGAHAVQIGTSTMIYKTTFAKIISDIKKKLINFNEIKINNLVGNVVLNNGL
;
A
#
# COMPACT_ATOMS: atom_id res chain seq x y z
N ALA A 1 21.94 -10.11 23.71
CA ALA A 1 21.17 -9.51 22.59
C ALA A 1 19.69 -9.69 22.87
N LYS A 2 18.83 -8.73 22.48
CA LYS A 2 17.36 -8.85 22.58
C LYS A 2 16.78 -8.89 21.17
N LEU A 3 15.73 -9.69 20.96
CA LEU A 3 14.99 -9.69 19.70
C LEU A 3 14.20 -8.38 19.56
N GLY A 4 14.09 -7.85 18.34
CA GLY A 4 13.16 -6.74 18.06
C GLY A 4 11.74 -7.15 18.45
N ALA A 5 11.01 -6.31 19.19
CA ALA A 5 9.66 -6.60 19.68
C ALA A 5 9.48 -7.96 20.42
N ASN A 6 10.51 -8.42 21.15
CA ASN A 6 10.53 -9.68 21.94
C ASN A 6 10.44 -11.00 21.15
N PHE A 7 9.99 -10.97 19.89
CA PHE A 7 9.80 -12.16 19.05
C PHE A 7 10.49 -12.06 17.68
N GLY A 8 11.12 -10.92 17.38
CA GLY A 8 11.56 -10.55 16.05
C GLY A 8 10.49 -9.76 15.29
N GLY A 9 10.86 -9.20 14.13
CA GLY A 9 9.95 -8.52 13.23
C GLY A 9 10.06 -9.10 11.82
N LEU A 10 8.92 -9.34 11.16
CA LEU A 10 8.86 -9.68 9.75
C LEU A 10 8.59 -8.40 8.95
N SER A 11 9.49 -8.08 8.02
CA SER A 11 9.42 -6.90 7.15
C SER A 11 9.67 -7.29 5.70
N GLY A 12 9.37 -6.38 4.78
CA GLY A 12 9.55 -6.61 3.34
C GLY A 12 8.38 -7.34 2.69
N PRO A 13 8.57 -7.90 1.49
CA PRO A 13 7.45 -8.31 0.61
C PRO A 13 6.58 -9.40 1.23
N ALA A 14 7.15 -10.23 2.10
CA ALA A 14 6.45 -11.30 2.80
C ALA A 14 5.26 -10.82 3.67
N ILE A 15 5.29 -9.58 4.19
CA ILE A 15 4.18 -9.04 5.00
C ILE A 15 3.08 -8.38 4.16
N LYS A 16 3.31 -8.13 2.86
CA LYS A 16 2.42 -7.33 1.99
C LYS A 16 0.97 -7.81 2.00
N PRO A 17 0.67 -9.12 1.83
CA PRO A 17 -0.73 -9.58 1.80
C PRO A 17 -1.48 -9.30 3.12
N ILE A 18 -0.79 -9.45 4.25
CA ILE A 18 -1.35 -9.17 5.58
C ILE A 18 -1.58 -7.66 5.74
N ALA A 19 -0.61 -6.84 5.32
CA ALA A 19 -0.71 -5.39 5.40
C ALA A 19 -1.89 -4.82 4.58
N ILE A 20 -2.06 -5.27 3.34
CA ILE A 20 -3.19 -4.87 2.47
C ILE A 20 -4.51 -5.27 3.13
N TYR A 21 -4.62 -6.51 3.61
CA TYR A 21 -5.82 -6.97 4.29
C TYR A 21 -6.16 -6.12 5.52
N LYS A 22 -5.15 -5.72 6.32
CA LYS A 22 -5.36 -4.86 7.48
C LYS A 22 -5.76 -3.44 7.11
N VAL A 23 -5.21 -2.88 6.03
CA VAL A 23 -5.68 -1.59 5.49
C VAL A 23 -7.14 -1.69 5.06
N PHE A 24 -7.50 -2.72 4.31
CA PHE A 24 -8.88 -2.96 3.88
C PHE A 24 -9.85 -3.08 5.06
N GLN A 25 -9.55 -3.94 6.05
CA GLN A 25 -10.38 -4.09 7.24
C GLN A 25 -10.53 -2.76 8.00
N THR A 26 -9.45 -2.01 8.12
CA THR A 26 -9.44 -0.71 8.81
C THR A 26 -10.33 0.28 8.06
N TYR A 27 -10.14 0.42 6.75
CA TYR A 27 -10.94 1.31 5.91
C TYR A 27 -12.44 0.99 6.00
N GLN A 28 -12.81 -0.28 5.86
CA GLN A 28 -14.21 -0.71 5.97
C GLN A 28 -14.83 -0.36 7.34
N SER A 29 -14.02 -0.35 8.41
CA SER A 29 -14.48 -0.03 9.76
C SER A 29 -14.61 1.47 10.06
N ILE A 30 -13.93 2.33 9.29
CA ILE A 30 -13.82 3.77 9.59
C ILE A 30 -14.18 4.69 8.42
N LYS A 31 -14.57 4.16 7.26
CA LYS A 31 -14.84 4.96 6.05
C LYS A 31 -15.84 6.10 6.26
N ASP A 32 -16.81 5.94 7.15
CA ASP A 32 -17.81 6.97 7.47
C ASP A 32 -17.29 8.07 8.42
N LYS A 33 -16.05 7.95 8.92
CA LYS A 33 -15.45 8.86 9.90
C LYS A 33 -14.49 9.88 9.31
N ASN A 34 -14.24 9.84 8.00
CA ASN A 34 -13.31 10.72 7.29
C ASN A 34 -11.89 10.76 7.92
N ILE A 35 -11.39 9.60 8.36
CA ILE A 35 -10.05 9.45 8.94
C ILE A 35 -9.11 8.89 7.87
N PRO A 36 -8.05 9.62 7.45
CA PRO A 36 -7.13 9.14 6.43
C PRO A 36 -6.25 8.00 6.95
N ILE A 37 -5.97 7.03 6.09
CA ILE A 37 -5.15 5.85 6.40
C ILE A 37 -3.80 5.97 5.71
N ILE A 38 -2.71 5.76 6.44
CA ILE A 38 -1.37 5.59 5.86
C ILE A 38 -1.02 4.10 5.89
N GLY A 39 -0.95 3.48 4.71
CA GLY A 39 -0.61 2.06 4.56
C GLY A 39 0.90 1.82 4.62
N ILE A 40 1.32 0.70 5.19
CA ILE A 40 2.72 0.26 5.19
C ILE A 40 2.79 -1.26 5.21
N GLY A 41 3.76 -1.82 4.49
CA GLY A 41 4.14 -3.23 4.62
C GLY A 41 4.46 -3.84 3.28
N GLY A 42 5.75 -4.10 3.03
CA GLY A 42 6.18 -4.86 1.85
C GLY A 42 5.93 -4.20 0.49
N ILE A 43 5.82 -2.88 0.44
CA ILE A 43 5.67 -2.11 -0.82
C ILE A 43 7.03 -2.06 -1.52
N GLU A 44 7.06 -2.50 -2.78
CA GLU A 44 8.26 -2.55 -3.61
C GLU A 44 8.13 -1.72 -4.89
N ASN A 45 6.92 -1.56 -5.42
CA ASN A 45 6.69 -0.96 -6.72
C ASN A 45 5.36 -0.16 -6.77
N ALA A 46 5.06 0.42 -7.93
CA ALA A 46 3.86 1.24 -8.11
C ALA A 46 2.55 0.44 -8.10
N ASP A 47 2.54 -0.84 -8.50
CA ASP A 47 1.34 -1.69 -8.41
C ASP A 47 0.94 -1.90 -6.95
N ASP A 48 1.92 -2.20 -6.09
CA ASP A 48 1.67 -2.35 -4.66
C ASP A 48 1.03 -1.09 -4.08
N ILE A 49 1.49 0.10 -4.49
CA ILE A 49 0.89 1.36 -4.04
C ILE A 49 -0.56 1.44 -4.48
N ILE A 50 -0.87 1.13 -5.74
CA ILE A 50 -2.25 1.11 -6.23
C ILE A 50 -3.09 0.09 -5.45
N GLU A 51 -2.58 -1.10 -5.12
CA GLU A 51 -3.27 -2.09 -4.29
C GLU A 51 -3.62 -1.52 -2.90
N PHE A 52 -2.66 -0.85 -2.24
CA PHE A 52 -2.90 -0.21 -0.94
C PHE A 52 -3.93 0.92 -1.03
N ILE A 53 -3.86 1.74 -2.08
CA ILE A 53 -4.82 2.84 -2.28
C ILE A 53 -6.22 2.28 -2.53
N LEU A 54 -6.37 1.31 -3.44
CA LEU A 54 -7.65 0.63 -3.71
C LEU A 54 -8.22 -0.02 -2.45
N ALA A 55 -7.36 -0.59 -1.59
CA ALA A 55 -7.75 -1.15 -0.30
C ALA A 55 -8.23 -0.09 0.72
N GLY A 56 -7.95 1.19 0.50
CA GLY A 56 -8.43 2.30 1.35
C GLY A 56 -7.33 3.18 1.97
N ALA A 57 -6.06 2.94 1.65
CA ALA A 57 -4.99 3.87 2.05
C ALA A 57 -5.10 5.20 1.28
N HIS A 58 -4.76 6.30 1.92
CA HIS A 58 -4.66 7.64 1.33
C HIS A 58 -3.21 8.03 1.04
N ALA A 59 -2.28 7.38 1.74
CA ALA A 59 -0.84 7.50 1.53
C ALA A 59 -0.17 6.17 1.90
N VAL A 60 1.10 6.03 1.53
CA VAL A 60 1.89 4.82 1.80
C VAL A 60 3.28 5.14 2.34
N GLN A 61 3.85 4.23 3.13
CA GLN A 61 5.24 4.28 3.56
C GLN A 61 6.05 3.14 2.94
N ILE A 62 7.32 3.43 2.61
CA ILE A 62 8.23 2.49 1.96
C ILE A 62 9.53 2.43 2.75
N GLY A 63 9.82 1.28 3.34
CA GLY A 63 11.03 1.04 4.13
C GLY A 63 11.95 0.01 3.49
N THR A 64 11.60 -1.28 3.52
CA THR A 64 12.50 -2.36 3.08
C THR A 64 13.07 -2.16 1.69
N SER A 65 12.25 -1.75 0.71
CA SER A 65 12.70 -1.55 -0.66
C SER A 65 13.78 -0.46 -0.78
N THR A 66 13.72 0.62 0.02
CA THR A 66 14.70 1.72 -0.06
C THR A 66 16.07 1.34 0.52
N MET A 67 16.10 0.36 1.44
CA MET A 67 17.33 -0.19 1.99
C MET A 67 18.03 -1.13 1.01
N ILE A 68 17.29 -1.75 0.09
CA ILE A 68 17.82 -2.67 -0.92
C ILE A 68 18.19 -1.89 -2.20
N TYR A 69 17.34 -0.97 -2.66
CA TYR A 69 17.52 -0.25 -3.91
C TYR A 69 17.48 1.27 -3.69
N LYS A 70 18.54 1.96 -4.10
CA LYS A 70 18.62 3.44 -4.01
C LYS A 70 17.65 4.15 -4.95
N THR A 71 17.18 3.48 -6.00
CA THR A 71 16.33 4.04 -7.06
C THR A 71 14.84 3.81 -6.83
N THR A 72 14.43 3.18 -5.71
CA THR A 72 13.04 2.80 -5.42
C THR A 72 12.05 3.94 -5.68
N PHE A 73 12.29 5.12 -5.10
CA PHE A 73 11.38 6.25 -5.25
C PHE A 73 11.31 6.79 -6.69
N ALA A 74 12.45 6.90 -7.37
CA ALA A 74 12.49 7.40 -8.75
C ALA A 74 11.69 6.50 -9.70
N LYS A 75 11.86 5.18 -9.56
CA LYS A 75 11.12 4.18 -10.34
C LYS A 75 9.62 4.26 -10.05
N ILE A 76 9.25 4.26 -8.76
CA ILE A 76 7.85 4.33 -8.32
C ILE A 76 7.16 5.59 -8.84
N ILE A 77 7.79 6.77 -8.72
CA ILE A 77 7.19 8.03 -9.19
C ILE A 77 6.97 8.02 -10.69
N SER A 78 7.91 7.48 -11.47
CA SER A 78 7.76 7.33 -12.92
C SER A 78 6.59 6.40 -13.27
N ASP A 79 6.47 5.28 -12.56
CA ASP A 79 5.49 4.25 -12.87
C ASP A 79 4.07 4.58 -12.38
N ILE A 80 3.92 5.26 -11.24
CA ILE A 80 2.61 5.74 -10.77
C ILE A 80 1.95 6.64 -11.82
N LYS A 81 2.70 7.58 -12.40
CA LYS A 81 2.16 8.49 -13.42
C LYS A 81 1.60 7.73 -14.62
N LYS A 82 2.31 6.69 -15.07
CA LYS A 82 1.85 5.81 -16.16
C LYS A 82 0.61 5.03 -15.76
N LYS A 83 0.56 4.53 -14.53
CA LYS A 83 -0.59 3.77 -14.03
C LYS A 83 -1.85 4.61 -13.96
N LEU A 84 -1.77 5.84 -13.43
CA LEU A 84 -2.93 6.72 -13.36
C LEU A 84 -3.55 7.01 -14.73
N ILE A 85 -2.73 7.13 -15.78
CA ILE A 85 -3.22 7.23 -17.17
C ILE A 85 -4.03 5.99 -17.56
N ASN A 86 -3.58 4.78 -17.21
CA ASN A 86 -4.30 3.54 -17.49
C ASN A 86 -5.64 3.43 -16.73
N PHE A 87 -5.72 4.05 -15.55
CA PHE A 87 -6.96 4.17 -14.79
C PHE A 87 -7.86 5.32 -15.26
N ASN A 88 -7.42 6.11 -16.25
CA ASN A 88 -8.08 7.35 -16.68
C ASN A 88 -8.31 8.34 -15.52
N GLU A 89 -7.35 8.38 -14.58
CA GLU A 89 -7.41 9.19 -13.36
C GLU A 89 -6.30 10.23 -13.31
N ILE A 90 -6.60 11.38 -12.71
CA ILE A 90 -5.62 12.47 -12.52
C ILE A 90 -5.08 12.47 -11.09
N LYS A 91 -5.90 12.05 -10.13
CA LYS A 91 -5.58 12.06 -8.71
C LYS A 91 -5.64 10.64 -8.17
N ILE A 92 -4.53 10.18 -7.59
CA ILE A 92 -4.48 8.86 -6.96
C ILE A 92 -5.53 8.70 -5.85
N ASN A 93 -5.90 9.78 -5.17
CA ASN A 93 -6.93 9.76 -4.12
C ASN A 93 -8.33 9.38 -4.63
N ASN A 94 -8.60 9.50 -5.93
CA ASN A 94 -9.87 9.06 -6.51
C ASN A 94 -9.98 7.53 -6.53
N LEU A 95 -8.87 6.80 -6.36
CA LEU A 95 -8.87 5.34 -6.31
C LEU A 95 -9.12 4.80 -4.89
N VAL A 96 -9.14 5.66 -3.87
CA VAL A 96 -9.22 5.23 -2.46
C VAL A 96 -10.48 4.42 -2.20
N GLY A 97 -10.31 3.17 -1.77
CA GLY A 97 -11.43 2.30 -1.42
C GLY A 97 -12.22 1.74 -2.61
N ASN A 98 -11.81 2.03 -3.85
CA ASN A 98 -12.49 1.58 -5.07
C ASN A 98 -12.02 0.18 -5.53
N VAL A 99 -11.79 -0.73 -4.57
CA VAL A 99 -11.43 -2.11 -4.87
C VAL A 99 -12.61 -2.88 -5.47
N VAL A 100 -12.37 -3.57 -6.58
CA VAL A 100 -13.32 -4.55 -7.14
C VAL A 100 -13.04 -5.89 -6.47
N LEU A 101 -13.98 -6.37 -5.67
CA LEU A 101 -13.86 -7.68 -5.04
C LEU A 101 -14.32 -8.77 -6.01
N ASN A 102 -13.55 -9.86 -6.07
CA ASN A 102 -14.01 -11.05 -6.76
C ASN A 102 -15.16 -11.66 -5.96
N ASN A 103 -16.28 -11.94 -6.63
CA ASN A 103 -17.44 -12.62 -6.03
C ASN A 103 -17.23 -14.15 -5.89
N GLY A 104 -15.98 -14.61 -5.90
CA GLY A 104 -15.60 -16.02 -5.86
C GLY A 104 -14.25 -16.20 -5.17
N LEU A 105 -14.09 -17.37 -4.54
CA LEU A 105 -12.92 -17.83 -3.78
C LEU A 105 -11.59 -17.50 -4.48
#